data_AF-A0A1G5GB58-F1
#
_entry.id   AF-A0A1G5GB58-F1
#
_cell.length_a   1.000
_cell.length_b   1.000
_cell.length_c   1.000
_cell.angle_alpha   90.00
_cell.angle_beta   90.00
_cell.angle_gamma   90.00
#
_symmetry.space_group_name_H-M   'P 1'
#
loop_
_entity.id
_entity.type
_entity.pdbx_description
1 polymer ?
#
loop_
_entity_poly.entity_id
_entity_poly.type
_entity_poly.pdbx_seq_one_letter_code
_entity_poly.pdbx_strand_id
1 'polypeptide(L)'
;MQRPKKMWGVNVTLFVLGSFLAVTGLINAWVLPHGYEAKGSVLVDIRHALTGLHEWAGILFIIAVGIHLVLHSTYIRKNMETFGWIRWIKP
;
A
#
# COMPACT_ATOMS: atom_id res chain seq x y z
N MET A 1 20.26 2.02 -15.97
CA MET A 1 18.91 1.97 -16.56
C MET A 1 18.15 0.83 -15.90
N GLN A 2 17.19 1.12 -15.02
CA GLN A 2 16.31 0.06 -14.51
C GLN A 2 15.40 -0.37 -15.66
N ARG A 3 15.33 -1.68 -15.96
CA ARG A 3 14.53 -2.18 -17.09
C ARG A 3 13.05 -1.89 -16.82
N PRO A 4 12.29 -1.30 -17.77
CA PRO A 4 10.88 -0.92 -17.57
C PRO A 4 9.99 -2.09 -17.10
N LYS A 5 10.32 -3.32 -17.47
CA LYS A 5 9.61 -4.54 -17.03
C LYS A 5 9.69 -4.79 -15.51
N LYS A 6 10.79 -4.42 -14.84
CA LYS A 6 10.96 -4.63 -13.38
C LYS A 6 10.14 -3.61 -12.56
N MET A 7 9.96 -2.39 -13.06
CA MET A 7 9.18 -1.35 -12.36
C MET A 7 7.67 -1.58 -12.48
N TRP A 8 7.22 -2.16 -13.60
CA TRP A 8 5.82 -2.53 -13.79
C TRP A 8 5.34 -3.56 -12.77
N GLY A 9 6.18 -4.56 -12.46
CA GLY A 9 5.85 -5.58 -11.45
C GLY A 9 5.55 -4.98 -10.07
N VAL A 10 6.34 -3.98 -9.62
CA VAL A 10 6.10 -3.31 -8.33
C VAL A 10 4.79 -2.53 -8.35
N ASN A 11 4.45 -1.86 -9.45
CA ASN A 11 3.17 -1.14 -9.58
C ASN A 11 1.98 -2.09 -9.51
N VAL A 12 2.03 -3.23 -10.21
CA VAL A 12 0.97 -4.23 -10.17
C VAL A 12 0.83 -4.80 -8.76
N THR A 13 1.94 -5.14 -8.10
CA THR A 13 1.93 -5.62 -6.71
C THR A 13 1.30 -4.59 -5.77
N LEU A 14 1.67 -3.30 -5.90
CA LEU A 14 1.06 -2.23 -5.10
C LEU A 14 -0.43 -2.07 -5.38
N PHE A 15 -0.84 -2.13 -6.65
CA PHE A 15 -2.24 -2.02 -7.03
C PHE A 15 -3.08 -3.16 -6.43
N VAL A 16 -2.58 -4.40 -6.50
CA VAL A 16 -3.25 -5.58 -5.95
C VAL A 16 -3.33 -5.50 -4.42
N LEU A 17 -2.22 -5.19 -3.74
CA LEU A 17 -2.20 -5.04 -2.28
C LEU A 17 -3.11 -3.91 -1.80
N GLY A 18 -3.08 -2.75 -2.49
CA GLY A 18 -3.92 -1.61 -2.18
C GLY A 18 -5.40 -1.91 -2.40
N SER A 19 -5.75 -2.62 -3.49
CA SER A 19 -7.13 -3.06 -3.75
C SER A 19 -7.61 -4.04 -2.68
N PHE A 20 -6.77 -4.99 -2.28
CA PHE A 20 -7.08 -5.94 -1.21
C PHE A 20 -7.33 -5.23 0.13
N LEU A 21 -6.47 -4.27 0.48
CA LEU A 21 -6.65 -3.41 1.66
C LEU A 21 -7.95 -2.61 1.59
N ALA A 22 -8.23 -1.98 0.44
CA ALA A 22 -9.46 -1.22 0.26
C ALA A 22 -10.70 -2.09 0.48
N VAL A 23 -10.76 -3.28 -0.13
CA VAL A 23 -11.90 -4.20 0.01
C VAL A 23 -12.05 -4.70 1.45
N THR A 24 -10.97 -5.20 2.06
CA THR A 24 -11.01 -5.71 3.43
C THR A 24 -11.36 -4.63 4.45
N GLY A 25 -10.85 -3.40 4.27
CA GLY A 25 -11.19 -2.25 5.08
C GLY A 25 -12.65 -1.80 4.92
N LEU A 26 -13.15 -1.76 3.68
CA LEU A 26 -14.55 -1.42 3.41
C LEU A 26 -15.51 -2.42 4.04
N ILE A 27 -15.20 -3.72 3.90
CA ILE A 27 -15.99 -4.80 4.49
C ILE A 27 -16.00 -4.66 6.02
N ASN A 28 -14.83 -4.48 6.65
CA ASN A 28 -14.74 -4.35 8.09
C ASN A 28 -15.47 -3.11 8.64
N ALA A 29 -15.46 -2.00 7.88
CA ALA A 29 -16.09 -0.76 8.29
C ALA A 29 -17.61 -0.75 8.09
N TRP A 30 -18.10 -1.28 6.96
CA TRP A 30 -19.50 -1.10 6.54
C TRP A 30 -20.37 -2.35 6.62
N VAL A 31 -19.78 -3.54 6.52
CA VAL A 31 -20.53 -4.80 6.42
C VAL A 31 -20.61 -5.52 7.76
N LEU A 32 -19.58 -5.42 8.60
CA LEU A 32 -19.54 -6.19 9.84
C LEU A 32 -20.09 -5.42 11.04
N PRO A 33 -20.90 -6.09 11.89
CA PRO A 33 -21.58 -5.45 13.00
C PRO A 33 -20.60 -4.95 14.08
N HIS A 34 -20.89 -3.77 14.60
CA HIS A 34 -20.15 -3.13 15.69
C HIS A 34 -20.98 -3.17 16.97
N GLY A 35 -20.40 -3.65 18.07
CA GLY A 35 -21.02 -3.56 19.40
C GLY A 35 -21.23 -4.91 20.10
N TYR A 36 -21.72 -4.81 21.34
CA TYR A 36 -21.85 -5.91 22.29
C TYR A 36 -22.93 -6.94 21.90
N GLU A 37 -23.89 -6.54 21.05
CA GLU A 37 -25.02 -7.38 20.61
C GLU A 37 -24.60 -8.54 19.67
N ALA A 38 -23.39 -8.51 19.13
CA ALA A 38 -22.87 -9.56 18.25
C ALA A 38 -21.94 -10.56 18.96
N LYS A 39 -21.79 -10.47 20.30
CA LYS A 39 -20.94 -11.41 21.06
C LYS A 39 -21.42 -12.86 20.87
N GLY A 40 -20.59 -13.67 20.21
CA GLY A 40 -20.86 -15.09 19.94
C GLY A 40 -21.38 -15.40 18.53
N SER A 41 -21.50 -14.39 17.65
CA SER A 41 -21.87 -14.61 16.25
C SER A 41 -20.64 -14.90 15.39
N VAL A 42 -20.78 -15.85 14.45
CA VAL A 42 -19.77 -16.21 13.43
C VAL A 42 -19.28 -14.97 12.65
N LEU A 43 -20.13 -13.94 12.52
CA LEU A 43 -19.77 -12.68 11.89
C LEU A 43 -18.64 -11.95 12.64
N VAL A 44 -18.59 -12.03 13.98
CA VAL A 44 -17.53 -11.39 14.77
C VAL A 44 -16.19 -12.11 14.60
N ASP A 45 -16.20 -13.43 14.48
CA ASP A 45 -14.98 -14.21 14.24
C ASP A 45 -14.42 -13.92 12.84
N ILE A 46 -15.29 -13.83 11.82
CA ILE A 46 -14.92 -13.41 10.46
C ILE A 46 -14.34 -11.99 10.49
N ARG A 47 -14.91 -11.08 11.28
CA ARG A 47 -14.37 -9.72 11.45
C ARG A 47 -12.96 -9.73 12.00
N HIS A 48 -12.74 -10.54 13.04
CA HIS A 48 -11.44 -10.63 13.68
C HIS A 48 -10.40 -11.18 12.69
N ALA A 49 -10.75 -12.23 11.93
CA ALA A 49 -9.90 -12.77 10.88
C ALA A 49 -9.63 -11.75 9.76
N LEU A 50 -10.65 -11.06 9.25
CA LEU A 50 -10.49 -10.02 8.21
C LEU A 50 -9.65 -8.85 8.70
N THR A 51 -9.81 -8.45 9.96
CA THR A 51 -9.02 -7.36 10.57
C THR A 51 -7.55 -7.77 10.65
N GLY A 52 -7.26 -8.98 11.14
CA GLY A 52 -5.88 -9.49 11.17
C GLY A 52 -5.27 -9.57 9.76
N LEU A 53 -6.02 -10.09 8.77
CA LEU A 53 -5.56 -10.12 7.38
C LEU A 53 -5.32 -8.72 6.80
N HIS A 54 -6.18 -7.75 7.12
CA HIS A 54 -6.04 -6.36 6.70
C HIS A 54 -4.78 -5.73 7.31
N GLU A 55 -4.53 -5.93 8.60
CA GLU A 55 -3.33 -5.40 9.28
C GLU A 55 -2.04 -5.96 8.69
N TRP A 56 -1.95 -7.28 8.52
CA TRP A 56 -0.77 -7.91 7.91
C TRP A 56 -0.58 -7.48 6.45
N ALA A 57 -1.65 -7.38 5.67
CA ALA A 57 -1.60 -6.84 4.32
C ALA A 57 -1.14 -5.36 4.31
N GLY A 58 -1.53 -4.58 5.32
CA GLY A 58 -1.14 -3.19 5.50
C GLY A 58 0.34 -3.03 5.74
N ILE A 59 0.91 -3.86 6.62
CA ILE A 59 2.36 -3.90 6.88
C ILE A 59 3.12 -4.23 5.58
N LEU A 60 2.69 -5.26 4.85
CA LEU A 60 3.31 -5.64 3.57
C LEU A 60 3.19 -4.54 2.53
N PHE A 61 2.06 -3.84 2.47
CA PHE A 61 1.84 -2.72 1.56
C PHE A 61 2.76 -1.55 1.87
N ILE A 62 2.92 -1.17 3.14
CA ILE A 62 3.84 -0.10 3.56
C ILE A 62 5.29 -0.43 3.14
N ILE A 63 5.73 -1.68 3.36
CA ILE A 63 7.07 -2.13 2.93
C ILE A 63 7.19 -2.04 1.41
N ALA A 64 6.20 -2.51 0.66
CA ALA A 64 6.19 -2.44 -0.80
C ALA A 64 6.23 -0.98 -1.32
N VAL A 65 5.51 -0.06 -0.67
CA VAL A 65 5.53 1.38 -1.00
C VAL A 65 6.93 1.96 -0.75
N GLY A 66 7.56 1.61 0.37
CA GLY A 66 8.94 2.03 0.67
C GLY A 66 9.92 1.58 -0.42
N ILE A 67 9.86 0.31 -0.82
CA ILE A 67 10.68 -0.23 -1.92
C ILE A 67 10.40 0.52 -3.23
N HIS A 68 9.12 0.77 -3.54
CA HIS A 68 8.72 1.50 -4.73
C HIS A 68 9.30 2.92 -4.76
N LEU A 69 9.19 3.66 -3.66
CA LEU A 69 9.74 5.02 -3.54
C LEU A 69 11.26 5.03 -3.68
N VAL A 70 11.98 4.08 -3.08
CA VAL A 70 13.43 3.96 -3.24
C VAL A 70 13.81 3.67 -4.69
N LEU A 71 13.10 2.77 -5.37
CA LEU A 71 13.33 2.49 -6.78
C LEU A 71 13.05 3.72 -7.66
N HIS A 72 11.97 4.45 -7.35
CA HIS A 72 11.55 5.64 -8.09
C HIS A 72 12.43 6.87 -7.78
N SER A 73 13.12 6.90 -6.63
CA SER A 73 14.01 8.00 -6.24
C SER A 73 15.12 8.25 -7.27
N THR A 74 15.62 7.19 -7.92
CA THR A 74 16.62 7.29 -8.97
C THR A 74 16.09 7.95 -10.25
N TYR A 75 14.82 7.73 -10.57
CA TYR A 75 14.13 8.39 -11.67
C TYR A 75 13.86 9.86 -11.35
N ILE A 76 13.35 10.14 -10.14
CA ILE A 76 13.08 11.51 -9.69
C ILE A 76 14.35 12.34 -9.70
N ARG A 77 15.47 11.79 -9.19
CA ARG A 77 16.75 12.50 -9.17
C ARG A 77 17.26 12.81 -10.58
N LYS A 78 17.18 11.85 -11.51
CA LYS A 78 17.52 12.08 -12.92
C LYS A 78 16.64 13.12 -13.60
N ASN A 79 15.34 13.08 -13.33
CA ASN A 79 14.40 14.06 -13.89
C ASN A 79 14.68 15.45 -13.30
N MET A 80 15.01 15.54 -12.01
CA MET A 80 15.35 16.79 -11.31
C MET A 80 16.69 17.40 -11.79
N GLU A 81 17.67 16.56 -12.15
CA GLU A 81 18.90 16.98 -12.84
C GLU A 81 18.59 17.54 -14.24
N THR A 82 17.65 16.90 -14.96
CA THR A 82 17.25 17.31 -16.32
C THR A 82 16.47 18.63 -16.33
N PHE A 83 15.63 18.87 -15.31
CA PHE A 83 14.86 20.12 -15.15
C PHE A 83 15.60 21.23 -14.39
N GLY A 84 16.89 21.04 -14.05
CA GLY A 84 17.76 22.10 -13.53
C GLY A 84 17.50 22.56 -12.09
N TRP A 85 16.61 21.91 -11.33
CA TRP A 85 16.29 22.28 -9.94
C TRP A 85 17.47 22.17 -8.97
N ILE A 86 18.44 21.32 -9.25
CA ILE A 86 19.67 21.18 -8.45
C ILE A 86 20.56 22.43 -8.49
N ARG A 87 20.41 23.28 -9.52
CA ARG A 87 21.23 24.48 -9.70
C ARG A 87 20.87 25.61 -8.71
N TRP A 88 19.75 25.48 -7.99
CA TRP A 88 19.30 26.44 -6.97
C TRP A 88 19.73 26.08 -5.53
N ILE A 89 20.22 24.85 -5.30
CA ILE A 89 20.53 24.35 -3.94
C ILE A 89 22.04 24.30 -3.66
N LYS A 90 22.90 24.46 -4.68
CA LYS A 90 24.34 24.66 -4.46
C LYS A 90 24.66 26.16 -4.59
N PRO A 91 25.31 26.77 -3.58
CA PRO A 91 25.87 28.11 -3.72
C PRO A 91 26.96 28.16 -4.79
#